data_AF-A0A920QYE9-F1
#
_entry.id   AF-A0A920QYE9-F1
#
_cell.length_a   1.000
_cell.length_b   1.000
_cell.length_c   1.000
_cell.angle_alpha   90.00
_cell.angle_beta   90.00
_cell.angle_gamma   90.00
#
_symmetry.space_group_name_H-M   'P 1'
#
loop_
_entity.id
_entity.type
_entity.pdbx_description
1 polymer ?
#
loop_
_entity_poly.entity_id
_entity_poly.type
_entity_poly.pdbx_seq_one_letter_code
_entity_poly.pdbx_strand_id
1 'polypeptide(L)'
;MVIITGIEFHSMCEHHMLPFVGEAHVAYLPDQKVVGLSKIPRIVDMYARRLQIQERMTRQIAETITTLVEPLGVAVVATATHMCSAIRGVRKPKSRMTTRSMTGQFKNDRSLRSEFLSQIQNTNLELQ
;
A
#
# COMPACT_ATOMS: atom_id res chain seq x y z
N MET A 1 10.24 8.20 -11.28
CA MET A 1 9.29 7.12 -10.91
C MET A 1 7.86 7.57 -11.17
N VAL A 2 6.90 6.65 -11.27
CA VAL A 2 5.46 6.95 -11.30
C VAL A 2 4.88 6.64 -9.94
N ILE A 3 4.12 7.57 -9.35
CA ILE A 3 3.55 7.42 -8.01
C ILE A 3 2.04 7.68 -8.05
N ILE A 4 1.30 6.83 -7.36
CA ILE A 4 -0.12 6.97 -7.11
C ILE A 4 -0.28 6.97 -5.58
N THR A 5 -0.66 8.11 -5.03
CA THR A 5 -0.99 8.31 -3.62
C THR A 5 -2.52 8.39 -3.45
N GLY A 6 -3.06 8.32 -2.23
CA GLY A 6 -4.49 8.53 -2.04
C GLY A 6 -5.36 7.31 -2.35
N ILE A 7 -4.82 6.10 -2.49
CA ILE A 7 -5.63 4.94 -2.87
C ILE A 7 -6.36 4.42 -1.62
N GLU A 8 -7.57 4.90 -1.40
CA GLU A 8 -8.46 4.38 -0.36
C GLU A 8 -8.73 2.89 -0.54
N PHE A 9 -8.72 2.14 0.56
CA PHE A 9 -9.10 0.74 0.55
C PHE A 9 -9.85 0.34 1.83
N HIS A 10 -10.72 -0.66 1.67
CA HIS A 10 -11.46 -1.30 2.75
C HIS A 10 -11.24 -2.81 2.67
N SER A 11 -10.87 -3.43 3.79
CA SER A 11 -10.59 -4.85 3.85
C SER A 11 -11.09 -5.46 5.16
N MET A 12 -11.10 -6.79 5.24
CA MET A 12 -11.56 -7.54 6.41
C MET A 12 -10.38 -8.28 7.04
N CYS A 13 -10.15 -8.09 8.34
CA CYS A 13 -9.11 -8.81 9.07
C CYS A 13 -9.51 -10.28 9.19
N GLU A 14 -8.69 -11.20 8.71
CA GLU A 14 -9.02 -12.62 8.69
C GLU A 14 -9.15 -13.24 10.10
N HIS A 15 -8.45 -12.69 11.10
CA HIS A 15 -8.48 -13.22 12.47
C HIS A 15 -9.81 -13.01 13.20
N HIS A 16 -10.52 -11.93 12.86
CA HIS A 16 -11.69 -11.49 13.63
C HIS A 16 -12.89 -11.12 12.75
N MET A 17 -12.75 -11.19 11.43
CA MET A 17 -13.75 -10.76 10.46
C MET A 17 -14.26 -9.35 10.76
N LEU A 18 -13.34 -8.47 11.17
CA LEU A 18 -13.61 -7.05 11.44
C LEU A 18 -12.88 -6.18 10.43
N PRO A 19 -13.45 -5.03 10.02
CA PRO A 19 -12.84 -4.19 9.01
C PRO A 19 -11.47 -3.64 9.44
N PHE A 20 -10.59 -3.45 8.45
CA PHE A 20 -9.54 -2.46 8.52
C PHE A 20 -9.61 -1.57 7.28
N VAL A 21 -9.52 -0.27 7.50
CA VAL A 21 -9.75 0.76 6.48
C VAL A 21 -8.56 1.71 6.48
N GLY A 22 -8.10 2.07 5.29
CA GLY A 22 -6.89 2.86 5.16
C GLY A 22 -6.63 3.33 3.75
N GLU A 23 -5.39 3.74 3.54
CA GLU A 23 -4.90 4.26 2.29
C GLU A 23 -3.62 3.53 1.88
N ALA A 24 -3.49 3.25 0.60
CA ALA A 24 -2.31 2.72 -0.03
C ALA A 24 -1.68 3.77 -0.96
N HIS A 25 -0.35 3.77 -0.98
CA HIS A 25 0.47 4.50 -1.93
C HIS A 25 1.32 3.50 -2.69
N VAL A 26 1.35 3.63 -4.00
CA VAL A 26 2.07 2.72 -4.89
C VAL A 26 2.97 3.55 -5.80
N ALA A 27 4.25 3.20 -5.84
CA ALA A 27 5.19 3.70 -6.82
C ALA A 27 5.80 2.55 -7.63
N TYR A 28 6.10 2.81 -8.89
CA TYR A 28 6.90 1.91 -9.71
C TYR A 28 7.85 2.68 -10.62
N LEU A 29 8.94 2.04 -11.02
CA LEU A 29 9.87 2.54 -12.02
C LEU A 29 9.63 1.81 -13.34
N PRO A 30 8.96 2.45 -14.33
CA PRO A 30 8.75 1.83 -15.63
C PRO A 30 10.09 1.42 -16.25
N ASP A 31 10.09 0.28 -16.93
CA ASP A 31 11.15 -0.12 -17.86
C ASP A 31 10.64 0.08 -19.30
N GLN A 32 10.08 -0.96 -19.92
CA GLN A 32 9.52 -0.90 -21.27
C GLN A 32 8.00 -0.69 -21.32
N LYS A 33 7.30 -0.97 -20.21
CA LYS A 33 5.83 -0.93 -20.13
C LYS A 33 5.38 0.11 -19.10
N VAL A 34 4.35 0.86 -19.47
CA VAL A 34 3.65 1.78 -18.57
C VAL A 34 2.24 1.24 -18.37
N VAL A 35 1.83 1.08 -17.11
CA VAL A 35 0.47 0.62 -16.81
C VAL A 35 -0.47 1.82 -16.74
N GLY A 36 -1.68 1.65 -17.29
CA GLY A 36 -2.71 2.67 -17.20
C GLY A 36 -3.07 3.01 -15.74
N LEU A 37 -3.21 4.30 -15.43
CA LEU A 37 -3.39 4.82 -14.07
C LEU A 37 -4.47 4.07 -13.27
N SER A 38 -5.62 3.80 -13.89
CA SER A 38 -6.75 3.12 -13.24
C SER A 38 -6.51 1.66 -12.86
N LYS A 39 -5.44 1.02 -13.34
CA LYS A 39 -5.16 -0.40 -13.04
C LYS A 39 -4.51 -0.57 -11.68
N ILE A 40 -3.72 0.38 -11.22
CA ILE A 40 -3.06 0.30 -9.90
C ILE A 40 -4.09 0.28 -8.76
N PRO A 41 -5.04 1.23 -8.67
CA PRO A 41 -6.13 1.15 -7.68
C PRO A 41 -6.95 -0.13 -7.78
N ARG A 42 -7.22 -0.61 -9.00
CA ARG A 42 -7.94 -1.89 -9.20
C ARG A 42 -7.19 -3.10 -8.63
N ILE A 43 -5.86 -3.13 -8.71
CA ILE A 43 -5.04 -4.19 -8.09
C ILE A 43 -5.12 -4.10 -6.57
N VAL A 44 -5.08 -2.89 -6.00
CA VAL A 44 -5.27 -2.68 -4.55
C VAL A 44 -6.64 -3.22 -4.12
N ASP A 45 -7.72 -2.82 -4.80
CA ASP A 45 -9.08 -3.29 -4.53
C ASP A 45 -9.22 -4.82 -4.64
N MET A 46 -8.59 -5.42 -5.65
CA MET A 46 -8.62 -6.87 -5.87
C MET A 46 -8.09 -7.65 -4.66
N TYR A 47 -7.08 -7.11 -3.96
CA TYR A 47 -6.53 -7.71 -2.75
C TYR A 47 -7.24 -7.28 -1.47
N ALA A 48 -7.72 -6.04 -1.40
CA ALA A 48 -8.44 -5.51 -0.24
C ALA A 48 -9.82 -6.19 -0.05
N ARG A 49 -10.48 -6.62 -1.13
CA ARG A 49 -11.79 -7.31 -1.07
C ARG A 49 -11.69 -8.79 -0.67
N ARG A 50 -10.92 -9.10 0.37
CA ARG A 50 -10.69 -10.46 0.89
C ARG A 50 -10.61 -10.43 2.42
N LEU A 51 -10.69 -11.61 3.04
CA LEU A 51 -10.13 -11.80 4.38
C LEU A 51 -8.60 -11.70 4.26
N GLN A 52 -8.00 -10.80 5.03
CA GLN A 52 -6.61 -10.41 4.86
C GLN A 52 -5.85 -10.22 6.17
N ILE A 53 -4.53 -10.31 6.00
CA ILE A 53 -3.49 -9.72 6.86
C ILE A 53 -2.86 -8.57 6.08
N GLN A 54 -2.71 -7.39 6.68
CA GLN A 54 -2.28 -6.18 5.97
C GLN A 54 -0.87 -6.34 5.35
N GLU A 55 0.04 -7.01 6.05
CA GLU A 55 1.39 -7.34 5.59
C GLU A 55 1.35 -8.17 4.30
N ARG A 56 0.47 -9.17 4.27
CA ARG A 56 0.27 -10.06 3.11
C ARG A 56 -0.32 -9.28 1.95
N MET A 57 -1.37 -8.50 2.19
CA MET A 57 -2.00 -7.66 1.17
C MET A 57 -0.99 -6.71 0.52
N THR A 58 -0.17 -6.03 1.33
CA THR A 58 0.86 -5.08 0.84
C THR A 58 1.89 -5.79 -0.04
N ARG A 59 2.33 -6.99 0.36
CA ARG A 59 3.25 -7.81 -0.42
C ARG A 59 2.62 -8.27 -1.74
N GLN A 60 1.40 -8.79 -1.70
CA GLN A 60 0.67 -9.28 -2.87
C GLN A 60 0.48 -8.20 -3.95
N ILE A 61 0.17 -6.97 -3.54
CA ILE A 61 0.07 -5.82 -4.46
C ILE A 61 1.42 -5.59 -5.16
N ALA A 62 2.51 -5.50 -4.40
CA ALA A 62 3.84 -5.25 -4.96
C ALA A 62 4.30 -6.36 -5.92
N GLU A 63 4.11 -7.63 -5.54
CA GLU A 63 4.45 -8.80 -6.36
C GLU A 63 3.63 -8.82 -7.65
N THR A 64 2.33 -8.56 -7.57
CA THR A 64 1.45 -8.58 -8.76
C THR A 64 1.83 -7.50 -9.76
N ILE A 65 2.12 -6.28 -9.30
CA ILE A 65 2.60 -5.21 -10.18
C ILE A 65 3.95 -5.60 -10.79
N THR A 66 4.84 -6.19 -9.98
CA THR A 66 6.14 -6.67 -10.46
C THR A 66 5.97 -7.69 -11.58
N THR A 67 5.09 -8.67 -11.41
CA THR A 67 4.83 -9.73 -12.40
C THR A 67 4.11 -9.23 -13.65
N LEU A 68 3.12 -8.34 -13.52
CA LEU A 68 2.31 -7.89 -14.66
C LEU A 68 2.99 -6.81 -15.51
N VAL A 69 3.75 -5.92 -14.86
CA VAL A 69 4.35 -4.74 -15.51
C VAL A 69 5.83 -4.94 -15.81
N GLU A 70 6.50 -5.84 -15.08
CA GLU A 70 7.95 -6.05 -15.15
C GLU A 70 8.76 -4.74 -15.01
N PRO A 71 8.48 -3.90 -13.99
CA PRO A 71 9.19 -2.64 -13.78
C PRO A 71 10.57 -2.88 -13.16
N LEU A 72 11.44 -1.86 -13.22
CA LEU A 72 12.74 -1.88 -12.54
C LEU A 72 12.61 -1.96 -11.01
N GLY A 73 11.45 -1.60 -10.47
CA GLY A 73 11.10 -1.80 -9.06
C GLY A 73 9.69 -1.31 -8.74
N VAL A 74 9.14 -1.82 -7.65
CA VAL A 74 7.84 -1.42 -7.09
C VAL A 74 8.01 -1.07 -5.61
N ALA A 75 7.28 -0.07 -5.16
CA ALA A 75 7.12 0.30 -3.76
C ALA A 75 5.64 0.41 -3.41
N VAL A 76 5.23 -0.23 -2.32
CA VAL A 76 3.88 -0.14 -1.79
C VAL A 76 3.97 0.20 -0.31
N VAL A 77 3.25 1.23 0.11
CA VAL A 77 3.04 1.59 1.52
C VAL A 77 1.55 1.61 1.78
N ALA A 78 1.08 0.89 2.80
CA ALA A 78 -0.31 0.89 3.19
C ALA A 78 -0.43 1.26 4.66
N THR A 79 -1.32 2.20 4.99
CA THR A 79 -1.59 2.63 6.36
C THR A 79 -3.07 2.51 6.66
N ALA A 80 -3.44 1.71 7.66
CA ALA A 80 -4.85 1.50 8.02
C ALA A 80 -5.10 1.48 9.52
N THR A 81 -6.35 1.73 9.89
CA THR A 81 -6.89 1.52 11.23
C THR A 81 -7.64 0.19 11.27
N HIS A 82 -7.34 -0.64 12.27
CA HIS A 82 -7.90 -1.98 12.42
C HIS A 82 -9.00 -1.99 13.49
N MET A 83 -10.24 -2.31 13.10
CA MET A 83 -11.36 -2.34 14.04
C MET A 83 -11.17 -3.40 15.13
N CYS A 84 -10.51 -4.53 14.82
CA CYS A 84 -10.19 -5.55 15.81
C CYS A 84 -9.35 -5.05 17.01
N SER A 85 -8.57 -3.97 16.83
CA SER A 85 -7.83 -3.30 17.91
C SER A 85 -8.50 -2.01 18.39
N ALA A 86 -9.23 -1.32 17.51
CA ALA A 86 -9.86 -0.04 17.81
C ALA A 86 -11.07 -0.18 18.74
N ILE A 87 -11.97 -1.14 18.49
CA ILE A 87 -13.27 -1.23 19.18
C ILE A 87 -13.32 -2.32 20.26
N ARG A 88 -12.35 -3.25 20.25
CA ARG A 88 -12.28 -4.37 21.20
C ARG A 88 -10.85 -4.64 21.64
N GLY A 89 -10.68 -5.58 22.58
CA GLY A 89 -9.36 -5.92 23.12
C GLY A 89 -8.71 -4.70 23.78
N VAL A 90 -7.57 -4.26 23.24
CA VAL A 90 -6.77 -3.13 23.75
C VAL A 90 -7.41 -1.75 23.54
N ARG A 91 -8.45 -1.63 22.71
CA ARG A 91 -9.26 -0.42 22.47
C ARG A 91 -8.43 0.83 22.18
N LYS A 92 -7.64 0.80 21.10
CA LYS A 92 -6.78 1.93 20.68
C LYS A 92 -7.28 2.55 19.37
N PRO A 93 -8.33 3.41 19.41
CA PRO A 93 -8.98 3.93 18.20
C PRO A 93 -8.09 4.82 17.33
N LYS A 94 -7.07 5.46 17.93
CA LYS A 94 -6.11 6.31 17.22
C LYS A 94 -4.91 5.53 16.64
N SER A 95 -4.79 4.24 16.93
CA SER A 95 -3.66 3.44 16.45
C SER A 95 -3.81 3.17 14.96
N ARG A 96 -2.72 3.36 14.22
CA ARG A 96 -2.61 3.05 12.79
C ARG A 96 -1.47 2.09 12.56
N MET A 97 -1.67 1.14 11.67
CA MET A 97 -0.66 0.18 11.24
C MET A 97 -0.17 0.56 9.86
N THR A 98 1.15 0.72 9.71
CA THR A 98 1.80 0.99 8.42
C THR A 98 2.64 -0.21 8.01
N THR A 99 2.41 -0.71 6.80
CA THR A 99 3.15 -1.82 6.18
C THR A 99 3.79 -1.34 4.88
N ARG A 100 4.91 -1.96 4.51
CA ARG A 100 5.67 -1.60 3.31
C ARG A 100 6.20 -2.84 2.60
N SER A 101 6.15 -2.83 1.27
CA SER A 101 6.76 -3.86 0.42
C SER A 101 7.50 -3.18 -0.72
N MET A 102 8.78 -3.55 -0.91
CA MET A 102 9.70 -2.92 -1.85
C MET A 102 10.40 -4.00 -2.69
N THR A 103 10.40 -3.85 -4.01
CA THR A 103 11.07 -4.75 -4.96
C THR A 103 12.02 -3.98 -5.87
N GLY A 104 12.96 -4.69 -6.50
CA GLY A 104 13.91 -4.12 -7.46
C GLY A 104 14.67 -2.90 -6.93
N GLN A 105 14.73 -1.84 -7.73
CA GLN A 105 15.45 -0.61 -7.40
C GLN A 105 14.97 0.06 -6.10
N PHE A 106 13.70 -0.02 -5.72
CA PHE A 106 13.23 0.54 -4.43
C PHE A 106 13.78 -0.20 -3.20
N LYS A 107 14.13 -1.48 -3.36
CA LYS A 107 14.81 -2.26 -2.31
C LYS A 107 16.29 -1.90 -2.23
N ASN A 108 16.94 -1.79 -3.37
CA ASN A 108 18.40 -1.69 -3.48
C ASN A 108 18.93 -0.25 -3.37
N ASP A 109 18.17 0.74 -3.85
CA ASP A 109 18.55 2.15 -3.80
C ASP A 109 17.87 2.87 -2.63
N ARG A 110 18.68 3.34 -1.68
CA ARG A 110 18.21 4.09 -0.51
C ARG A 110 17.72 5.49 -0.86
N SER A 111 18.31 6.13 -1.87
CA SER A 111 17.95 7.49 -2.30
C SER A 111 16.54 7.48 -2.88
N LEU A 112 16.30 6.60 -3.85
CA LEU A 112 14.99 6.42 -4.48
C LEU A 112 13.89 6.08 -3.46
N ARG A 113 14.19 5.18 -2.52
CA ARG A 113 13.26 4.84 -1.43
C ARG A 113 12.94 6.05 -0.56
N SER A 114 13.93 6.89 -0.26
CA SER A 114 13.74 8.07 0.58
C SER A 114 12.94 9.15 -0.16
N GLU A 115 13.17 9.32 -1.45
CA GLU A 115 12.38 10.22 -2.31
C GLU A 115 10.90 9.82 -2.31
N PHE A 116 10.58 8.55 -2.53
CA PHE A 116 9.20 8.05 -2.45
C PHE A 116 8.57 8.29 -1.07
N LEU A 117 9.27 7.94 0.01
CA LEU A 117 8.76 8.12 1.37
C LEU A 117 8.55 9.61 1.73
N SER A 118 9.35 10.51 1.19
CA SER A 118 9.17 11.96 1.37
C SER A 118 7.94 12.47 0.62
N GLN A 119 7.70 12.03 -0.61
CA GLN A 119 6.53 12.46 -1.39
C GLN A 119 5.21 12.04 -0.74
N ILE A 120 5.12 10.82 -0.20
CA ILE A 120 3.91 10.38 0.53
C ILE A 120 3.68 11.18 1.81
N GLN A 121 4.73 11.63 2.49
CA GLN A 121 4.60 12.46 3.70
C GLN A 121 4.07 13.85 3.37
N ASN A 122 4.56 14.48 2.30
CA ASN A 122 4.10 15.80 1.87
C ASN A 122 2.63 15.77 1.43
N THR A 123 2.20 14.71 0.74
CA THR A 123 0.79 14.54 0.32
C THR A 123 -0.16 14.54 1.54
N ASN A 124 0.26 13.93 2.65
CA ASN A 124 -0.54 13.87 3.88
C ASN A 124 -0.64 15.22 4.61
N LEU A 125 0.28 16.16 4.36
CA LEU A 125 0.29 17.49 4.98
C LEU A 125 -0.58 18.50 4.23
N GLU A 126 -0.76 18.33 2.91
CA GLU A 126 -1.61 19.22 2.10
C GLU A 126 -3.11 18.97 2.29
N LEU A 127 -3.48 17.85 2.95
CA LEU A 127 -4.86 17.43 3.20
C LEU A 127 -5.34 17.70 4.66
N GLN A 128 -4.56 18.45 5.44
CA GLN A 128 -4.91 18.90 6.81
C GLN A 128 -5.00 20.42 6.88
#